data_AF-A0A6I1Z1Z3-F1
#
_entry.id   AF-A0A6I1Z1Z3-F1
#
_cell.length_a   1.000
_cell.length_b   1.000
_cell.length_c   1.000
_cell.angle_alpha   90.00
_cell.angle_beta   90.00
_cell.angle_gamma   90.00
#
_symmetry.space_group_name_H-M   'P 1'
#
loop_
_entity.id
_entity.type
_entity.pdbx_description
1 polymer ?
#
loop_
_entity_poly.entity_id
_entity_poly.type
_entity_poly.pdbx_seq_one_letter_code
_entity_poly.pdbx_strand_id
1 'polypeptide(L)'
;MLSILTEWAYGAGGVGGAKEPLGVLHCFSGDRELSQRYIEMGFLLSIAGPITYPSSHAMEITHHIPLDKLLIETDCPFLTPQPYRGKRNEPSNVSFVAEKIGEIRGVPTDVVAEHTTANAAQLFRLPL
;
A
#
# COMPACT_ATOMS: atom_id res chain seq x y z
N MET A 1 -8.28 -10.63 -13.50
CA MET A 1 -7.55 -9.41 -13.15
C MET A 1 -6.08 -9.52 -13.47
N LEU A 2 -5.37 -10.50 -12.91
CA LEU A 2 -3.93 -10.66 -13.11
C LEU A 2 -3.50 -10.78 -14.58
N SER A 3 -4.23 -11.55 -15.40
CA SER A 3 -3.97 -11.65 -16.85
C SER A 3 -4.06 -10.31 -17.57
N ILE A 4 -5.14 -9.57 -17.34
CA ILE A 4 -5.39 -8.24 -17.92
C ILE A 4 -4.26 -7.27 -17.53
N LEU A 5 -3.89 -7.25 -16.25
CA LEU A 5 -2.82 -6.37 -15.77
C LEU A 5 -1.45 -6.80 -16.29
N THR A 6 -1.23 -8.09 -16.49
CA THR A 6 0.01 -8.62 -17.09
C THR A 6 0.13 -8.14 -18.53
N GLU A 7 -0.90 -8.34 -19.35
CA GLU A 7 -0.92 -7.91 -20.76
C GLU A 7 -0.72 -6.39 -20.88
N TRP A 8 -1.40 -5.62 -20.04
CA TRP A 8 -1.26 -4.17 -20.01
C TRP A 8 0.13 -3.72 -19.57
N ALA A 9 0.69 -4.31 -18.51
CA ALA A 9 2.03 -3.96 -18.01
C ALA A 9 3.11 -4.18 -19.08
N TYR A 10 3.06 -5.32 -19.80
CA TYR A 10 3.96 -5.57 -20.92
C TYR A 10 3.87 -4.49 -22.00
N GLY A 11 2.65 -4.07 -22.37
CA GLY A 11 2.43 -3.00 -23.35
C GLY A 11 2.87 -1.61 -22.87
N ALA A 12 2.81 -1.35 -21.57
CA ALA A 12 3.24 -0.09 -20.94
C ALA A 12 4.77 0.00 -20.74
N GLY A 13 5.54 -1.00 -21.19
CA GLY A 13 6.99 -1.07 -20.99
C GLY A 13 7.40 -1.63 -19.62
N GLY A 14 6.46 -2.21 -18.88
CA GLY A 14 6.71 -2.87 -17.62
C GLY A 14 6.82 -4.38 -17.78
N VAL A 15 8.06 -4.87 -17.92
CA VAL A 15 8.66 -5.97 -17.12
C VAL A 15 10.19 -5.81 -17.24
N GLY A 16 10.92 -5.69 -16.11
CA GLY A 16 12.39 -5.73 -16.07
C GLY A 16 13.15 -4.40 -15.90
N GLY A 17 12.52 -3.32 -15.41
CA GLY A 17 13.25 -2.09 -15.08
C GLY A 17 12.50 -0.77 -15.27
N ALA A 18 11.18 -0.76 -15.11
CA ALA A 18 10.42 0.50 -15.13
C ALA A 18 11.01 1.46 -14.07
N LYS A 19 11.48 2.64 -14.52
CA LYS A 19 12.04 3.67 -13.63
C LYS A 19 11.00 4.26 -12.69
N GLU A 20 9.73 4.26 -13.13
CA GLU A 20 8.60 4.83 -12.41
C GLU A 20 7.54 3.75 -12.15
N PRO A 21 6.79 3.82 -11.03
CA PRO A 21 5.71 2.89 -10.78
C PRO A 21 4.59 3.03 -11.82
N LEU A 22 4.05 1.90 -12.29
CA LEU A 22 2.98 1.88 -13.29
C LEU A 22 1.61 2.28 -12.74
N GLY A 23 1.44 2.13 -11.43
CA GLY A 23 0.16 2.32 -10.76
C GLY A 23 0.19 1.82 -9.33
N VAL A 24 -0.99 1.78 -8.71
CA VAL A 24 -1.20 1.22 -7.38
C VAL A 24 -2.33 0.19 -7.41
N LEU A 25 -2.12 -0.94 -6.73
CA LEU A 25 -3.22 -1.82 -6.35
C LEU A 25 -3.80 -1.28 -5.05
N HIS A 26 -4.87 -0.52 -5.20
CA HIS A 26 -5.66 0.06 -4.12
C HIS A 26 -6.25 -1.03 -3.20
N CYS A 27 -6.26 -0.76 -1.90
CA CYS A 27 -6.78 -1.61 -0.84
C CYS A 27 -6.36 -3.08 -0.98
N PHE A 28 -5.06 -3.32 -1.09
CA PHE A 28 -4.51 -4.63 -1.36
C PHE A 28 -4.80 -5.62 -0.22
N SER A 29 -5.40 -6.75 -0.57
CA SER A 29 -5.81 -7.83 0.35
C SER A 29 -5.47 -9.23 -0.16
N GLY A 30 -4.61 -9.31 -1.19
CA GLY A 30 -4.12 -10.58 -1.73
C GLY A 30 -2.93 -11.14 -0.96
N ASP A 31 -2.55 -12.38 -1.24
CA ASP A 31 -1.46 -13.06 -0.54
C ASP A 31 -0.05 -12.60 -0.99
N ARG A 32 0.98 -13.22 -0.39
CA ARG A 32 2.39 -12.95 -0.70
C ARG A 32 2.73 -13.21 -2.17
N GLU A 33 2.26 -14.31 -2.75
CA GLU A 33 2.56 -14.66 -4.15
C GLU A 33 1.99 -13.59 -5.08
N LEU A 34 0.74 -13.21 -4.86
CA LEU A 34 0.06 -12.20 -5.66
C LEU A 34 0.71 -10.82 -5.47
N SER A 35 1.12 -10.47 -4.25
CA SER A 35 1.83 -9.21 -3.97
C SER A 35 3.13 -9.11 -4.77
N GLN A 36 3.91 -10.20 -4.81
CA GLN A 36 5.18 -10.26 -5.49
C GLN A 36 5.00 -10.09 -7.00
N ARG A 37 4.00 -10.75 -7.59
CA ARG A 37 3.69 -10.62 -9.02
C ARG A 37 3.31 -9.20 -9.41
N TYR A 38 2.54 -8.49 -8.57
CA TYR A 38 2.21 -7.09 -8.83
C TYR A 38 3.41 -6.15 -8.73
N ILE A 39 4.28 -6.38 -7.74
CA ILE A 39 5.53 -5.62 -7.59
C ILE A 39 6.45 -5.83 -8.79
N GLU A 40 6.60 -7.07 -9.26
CA GLU A 40 7.43 -7.40 -10.44
C GLU A 40 6.92 -6.77 -11.73
N MET A 41 5.61 -6.60 -11.86
CA MET A 41 5.00 -5.86 -12.95
C MET A 41 5.20 -4.34 -12.84
N GLY A 42 5.68 -3.83 -11.70
CA GLY A 42 5.96 -2.41 -11.48
C GLY A 42 4.86 -1.64 -10.76
N PHE A 43 3.93 -2.32 -10.08
CA PHE A 43 2.91 -1.66 -9.27
C PHE A 43 3.36 -1.47 -7.81
N LEU A 44 2.85 -0.42 -7.18
CA LEU A 44 2.85 -0.26 -5.73
C LEU A 44 1.60 -0.94 -5.13
N LEU A 45 1.67 -1.29 -3.86
CA LEU A 45 0.55 -1.89 -3.12
C LEU A 45 0.13 -0.96 -1.99
N SER A 46 -1.17 -0.69 -1.88
CA SER A 46 -1.70 0.20 -0.86
C SER A 46 -2.42 -0.57 0.25
N ILE A 47 -2.19 -0.17 1.51
CA ILE A 47 -2.78 -0.76 2.71
C ILE A 47 -3.66 0.27 3.40
N ALA A 48 -4.87 -0.15 3.79
CA ALA A 48 -5.87 0.70 4.43
C ALA A 48 -6.08 0.39 5.93
N GLY A 49 -6.97 1.15 6.56
CA GLY A 49 -7.36 1.03 7.98
C GLY A 49 -7.60 -0.38 8.55
N PRO A 50 -8.09 -1.39 7.81
CA PRO A 50 -8.30 -2.73 8.33
C PRO A 50 -7.04 -3.42 8.85
N ILE A 51 -5.83 -2.97 8.52
CA ILE A 51 -4.59 -3.47 9.12
C ILE A 51 -4.56 -3.30 10.65
N THR A 52 -5.28 -2.31 11.17
CA THR A 52 -5.39 -2.03 12.61
C THR A 52 -6.31 -3.00 13.36
N TYR A 53 -7.06 -3.86 12.65
CA TYR A 53 -7.97 -4.81 13.28
C TYR A 53 -7.22 -6.01 13.86
N PRO A 54 -7.55 -6.52 15.07
CA PRO A 54 -6.78 -7.57 15.75
C PRO A 54 -6.51 -8.88 14.99
N SER A 55 -7.32 -9.22 13.98
CA SER A 55 -7.20 -10.46 13.18
C SER A 55 -7.06 -10.17 11.68
N SER A 56 -6.41 -9.05 11.34
CA SER A 56 -6.29 -8.63 9.95
C SER A 56 -5.26 -9.46 9.18
N HIS A 57 -5.71 -10.08 8.08
CA HIS A 57 -4.81 -10.76 7.13
C HIS A 57 -3.77 -9.80 6.55
N ALA A 58 -4.08 -8.50 6.47
CA ALA A 58 -3.16 -7.47 5.97
C ALA A 58 -1.88 -7.35 6.81
N MET A 59 -1.88 -7.79 8.08
CA MET A 59 -0.67 -7.75 8.92
C MET A 59 0.44 -8.63 8.35
N GLU A 60 0.12 -9.85 7.95
CA GLU A 60 1.09 -10.83 7.44
C GLU A 60 1.68 -10.37 6.11
N ILE A 61 0.80 -9.94 5.19
CA ILE A 61 1.20 -9.45 3.87
C ILE A 61 2.10 -8.22 3.98
N THR A 62 1.76 -7.29 4.89
CA THR A 62 2.53 -6.05 5.05
C THR A 62 3.96 -6.29 5.52
N HIS A 63 4.26 -7.42 6.14
CA HIS A 63 5.64 -7.79 6.46
C HIS A 63 6.47 -8.06 5.18
N HIS A 64 5.84 -8.58 4.13
CA HIS A 64 6.53 -9.03 2.92
C HIS A 64 6.68 -7.96 1.84
N ILE A 65 5.83 -6.92 1.85
CA ILE A 65 5.91 -5.82 0.88
C ILE A 65 7.14 -4.94 1.22
N PRO A 66 8.08 -4.68 0.30
CA PRO A 66 9.16 -3.72 0.55
C PRO A 66 8.62 -2.30 0.83
N LEU A 67 9.26 -1.52 1.72
CA LEU A 67 8.77 -0.16 2.04
C LEU A 67 8.75 0.77 0.81
N ASP A 68 9.67 0.58 -0.13
CA ASP A 68 9.74 1.31 -1.42
C ASP A 68 8.73 0.81 -2.47
N LYS A 69 7.86 -0.13 -2.09
CA LYS A 69 6.74 -0.65 -2.90
C LYS A 69 5.39 -0.49 -2.22
N LEU A 70 5.37 0.20 -1.09
CA LEU A 70 4.20 0.33 -0.21
C LEU A 70 3.60 1.73 -0.27
N LEU A 71 2.28 1.79 -0.28
CA LEU A 71 1.48 2.98 -0.03
C LEU A 71 0.53 2.73 1.15
N ILE A 72 0.07 3.82 1.75
CA ILE A 72 -0.95 3.79 2.80
C ILE A 72 -2.11 4.69 2.41
N GLU A 73 -3.31 4.30 2.81
CA GLU A 73 -4.52 5.06 2.50
C GLU A 73 -5.60 4.88 3.57
N THR A 74 -6.69 5.64 3.43
CA THR A 74 -7.86 5.51 4.30
C THR A 74 -9.01 4.80 3.62
N ASP A 75 -9.13 4.92 2.29
CA ASP A 75 -10.36 4.62 1.55
C ASP A 75 -11.60 5.31 2.15
N CYS A 76 -11.42 6.51 2.70
CA CYS A 76 -12.51 7.26 3.30
C CYS A 76 -13.61 7.55 2.26
N PRO A 77 -14.90 7.41 2.61
CA PRO A 77 -15.45 7.37 3.98
C PRO A 77 -15.52 5.98 4.64
N PHE A 78 -14.98 4.94 4.01
CA PHE A 78 -15.03 3.55 4.45
C PHE A 78 -13.78 3.13 5.23
N LEU A 79 -13.75 1.86 5.68
CA LEU A 79 -12.56 1.19 6.22
C LEU A 79 -11.90 1.89 7.43
N THR A 80 -12.73 2.47 8.30
CA THR A 80 -12.30 3.19 9.50
C THR A 80 -11.37 2.35 10.39
N PRO A 81 -10.19 2.86 10.79
CA PRO A 81 -9.27 2.11 11.63
C PRO A 81 -9.88 1.77 12.99
N GLN A 82 -9.31 0.77 13.65
CA GLN A 82 -9.82 0.14 14.87
C GLN A 82 -10.19 1.15 15.98
N PRO A 83 -9.41 2.22 16.26
CA PRO A 83 -9.77 3.19 17.31
C PRO A 83 -11.08 3.96 17.05
N TYR A 84 -11.52 4.06 15.79
CA TYR A 84 -12.71 4.81 15.37
C TYR A 84 -13.78 3.93 14.70
N ARG A 85 -13.65 2.61 14.80
CA ARG A 85 -14.53 1.66 14.12
C ARG A 85 -16.02 1.95 14.42
N GLY A 86 -16.85 1.84 13.40
CA GLY A 86 -18.28 2.17 13.47
C GLY A 86 -18.60 3.66 13.27
N LYS A 87 -17.59 4.52 13.11
CA LYS A 87 -17.73 5.92 12.68
C LYS A 87 -17.29 6.08 11.23
N ARG A 88 -17.68 7.18 10.59
CA ARG A 88 -17.19 7.58 9.26
C ARG A 88 -15.67 7.73 9.28
N ASN A 89 -14.99 7.21 8.26
CA ASN A 89 -13.55 7.40 8.11
C ASN A 89 -13.24 8.76 7.47
N GLU A 90 -12.07 9.30 7.76
CA GLU A 90 -11.59 10.60 7.26
C GLU A 90 -10.11 10.51 6.86
N PRO A 91 -9.61 11.34 5.94
CA PRO A 91 -8.21 11.32 5.49
C PRO A 91 -7.19 11.42 6.63
N SER A 92 -7.50 12.17 7.68
CA SER A 92 -6.61 12.35 8.85
C SER A 92 -6.30 11.05 9.58
N ASN A 93 -7.10 9.99 9.38
CA ASN A 93 -6.91 8.71 10.02
C ASN A 93 -5.80 7.85 9.35
N VAL A 94 -5.16 8.34 8.28
CA VAL A 94 -4.05 7.62 7.61
C VAL A 94 -2.86 7.39 8.55
N SER A 95 -2.68 8.23 9.57
CA SER A 95 -1.60 8.07 10.57
C SER A 95 -1.71 6.74 11.31
N PHE A 96 -2.92 6.27 11.63
CA PHE A 96 -3.13 4.97 12.29
C PHE A 96 -2.66 3.79 11.44
N VAL A 97 -2.70 3.93 10.11
CA VAL A 97 -2.16 2.93 9.19
C VAL A 97 -0.64 2.94 9.28
N ALA A 98 -0.01 4.12 9.19
CA ALA A 98 1.45 4.25 9.31
C ALA A 98 1.98 3.72 10.65
N GLU A 99 1.34 4.11 11.76
CA GLU A 99 1.68 3.65 13.12
C GLU A 99 1.61 2.12 13.19
N LYS A 100 0.52 1.53 12.69
CA LYS A 100 0.35 0.08 12.75
C LYS A 100 1.41 -0.66 11.92
N ILE A 101 1.81 -0.11 10.78
CA ILE A 101 2.88 -0.69 9.96
C ILE A 101 4.23 -0.56 10.66
N GLY A 102 4.48 0.57 11.33
CA GLY A 102 5.67 0.78 12.15
C GLY A 102 5.77 -0.26 13.28
N GLU A 103 4.67 -0.49 14.00
CA GLU A 103 4.57 -1.55 15.01
C GLU A 103 4.88 -2.94 14.44
N ILE A 104 4.28 -3.31 13.30
CA ILE A 104 4.46 -4.62 12.66
C ILE A 104 5.92 -4.82 12.22
N ARG A 105 6.57 -3.76 11.73
CA ARG A 105 7.95 -3.83 11.21
C ARG A 105 9.03 -3.54 12.23
N GLY A 106 8.68 -3.06 13.43
CA GLY A 106 9.65 -2.62 14.42
C GLY A 106 10.45 -1.39 14.00
N VAL A 107 9.84 -0.47 13.24
CA VAL A 107 10.46 0.79 12.80
C VAL A 107 9.63 2.00 13.26
N PRO A 108 10.23 3.19 13.41
CA PRO A 108 9.47 4.40 13.73
C PRO A 108 8.39 4.72 12.69
N THR A 109 7.25 5.28 13.12
CA THR A 109 6.18 5.75 12.23
C THR A 109 6.70 6.68 11.15
N ASP A 110 7.64 7.56 11.49
CA ASP A 110 8.25 8.53 10.56
C ASP A 110 8.98 7.85 9.40
N VAL A 111 9.58 6.68 9.61
CA VAL A 111 10.22 5.90 8.53
C VAL A 111 9.16 5.40 7.55
N VAL A 112 8.04 4.89 8.06
CA VAL A 112 6.92 4.46 7.19
C VAL A 112 6.35 5.66 6.44
N ALA A 113 6.16 6.79 7.11
CA ALA A 113 5.64 8.02 6.52
C ALA A 113 6.57 8.56 5.43
N GLU A 114 7.88 8.59 5.66
CA GLU A 114 8.89 9.03 4.69
C GLU A 114 8.84 8.19 3.42
N HIS A 115 8.95 6.87 3.55
CA HIS A 115 8.93 5.95 2.41
C HIS A 115 7.61 6.01 1.63
N THR A 116 6.47 5.97 2.33
CA THR A 116 5.15 5.97 1.66
C THR A 116 4.84 7.32 1.01
N THR A 117 5.32 8.43 1.57
CA THR A 117 5.22 9.77 0.98
C THR A 117 6.09 9.88 -0.27
N ALA A 118 7.34 9.42 -0.22
CA ALA A 118 8.23 9.39 -1.39
C ALA A 118 7.64 8.55 -2.53
N ASN A 119 7.09 7.37 -2.21
CA ASN A 119 6.43 6.51 -3.19
C ASN A 119 5.18 7.18 -3.80
N ALA A 120 4.36 7.85 -2.98
CA ALA A 120 3.18 8.56 -3.45
C ALA A 120 3.57 9.73 -4.36
N ALA A 121 4.59 10.49 -3.99
CA ALA A 121 5.10 11.59 -4.79
C ALA A 121 5.66 11.10 -6.13
N GLN A 122 6.37 9.97 -6.12
CA GLN A 122 6.88 9.36 -7.35
C GLN A 122 5.73 8.91 -8.27
N LEU A 123 4.79 8.11 -7.76
CA LEU A 123 3.69 7.58 -8.55
C LEU A 123 2.76 8.67 -9.09
N PHE A 124 2.36 9.61 -8.24
CA PHE A 124 1.38 10.65 -8.57
C PHE A 124 2.01 11.97 -9.03
N ARG A 125 3.34 12.03 -9.12
CA ARG A 125 4.12 13.23 -9.51
C ARG A 125 3.77 14.44 -8.65
N LEU A 126 3.66 14.23 -7.34
CA LEU A 126 3.36 15.30 -6.39
C LEU A 126 4.62 16.12 -6.10
N PRO A 127 4.49 17.44 -5.90
CA PRO A 127 5.59 18.24 -5.35
C PRO A 127 5.82 17.86 -3.88
N LEU A 128 7.07 17.62 -3.51
CA LEU A 128 7.54 17.49 -2.12
C LEU A 128 8.41 18.67 -1.74
#